data_AF-A0A5E4PWL2-F1
#
_entry.id   AF-A0A5E4PWL2-F1
#
_cell.length_a   1.000
_cell.length_b   1.000
_cell.length_c   1.000
_cell.angle_alpha   90.00
_cell.angle_beta   90.00
_cell.angle_gamma   90.00
#
_symmetry.space_group_name_H-M   'P 1'
#
loop_
_entity.id
_entity.type
_entity.pdbx_description
1 polymer ?
#
loop_
_entity_poly.entity_id
_entity_poly.type
_entity_poly.pdbx_seq_one_letter_code
_entity_poly.pdbx_strand_id
1 'polypeptide(L)'
;MSSYRNDAGAWDGGPPGAESDYAPPCAPPTTAPMPTTDPWTGASYTHTMPDMIKSAADIKTAPFDPRFPNTNQTKHCYQSYVDYFRCQKVRGENYEPCNYFKRVYKSLCPNEWVDKWDTQREEGTFPGRI
;
A
#
# COMPACT_ATOMS: atom_id res chain seq x y z
N MET A 1 -25.30 -37.46 -36.64
CA MET A 1 -26.54 -36.71 -36.39
C MET A 1 -26.35 -35.95 -35.08
N SER A 2 -26.19 -34.62 -35.09
CA SER A 2 -27.28 -33.63 -35.11
C SER A 2 -28.31 -33.91 -34.00
N SER A 3 -28.68 -32.99 -33.11
CA SER A 3 -28.86 -31.54 -33.32
C SER A 3 -29.42 -30.91 -32.03
N TYR A 4 -28.94 -29.68 -31.70
CA TYR A 4 -29.68 -28.50 -31.17
C TYR A 4 -30.60 -28.68 -29.93
N ARG A 5 -30.63 -27.82 -28.91
CA ARG A 5 -30.69 -26.35 -28.92
C ARG A 5 -30.59 -25.78 -27.49
N ASN A 6 -30.15 -24.53 -27.42
CA ASN A 6 -30.14 -23.61 -26.27
C ASN A 6 -31.45 -23.56 -25.48
N ASP A 7 -31.39 -23.15 -24.20
CA ASP A 7 -32.01 -21.88 -23.78
C ASP A 7 -31.62 -21.49 -22.34
N ALA A 8 -31.00 -20.31 -22.23
CA ALA A 8 -30.70 -19.63 -20.99
C ALA A 8 -31.92 -18.80 -20.58
N GLY A 9 -32.52 -19.07 -19.42
CA GLY A 9 -33.52 -18.18 -18.82
C GLY A 9 -32.80 -17.00 -18.15
N ALA A 10 -32.91 -15.78 -18.69
CA ALA A 10 -34.04 -14.86 -18.63
C ALA A 10 -34.21 -14.20 -17.25
N TRP A 11 -33.35 -13.21 -16.96
CA TRP A 11 -33.69 -12.09 -16.07
C TRP A 11 -33.89 -10.85 -16.95
N ASP A 12 -34.99 -10.89 -17.71
CA ASP A 12 -35.47 -9.81 -18.56
C ASP A 12 -36.18 -8.76 -17.69
N GLY A 13 -35.62 -7.56 -17.63
CA GLY A 13 -36.22 -6.42 -16.94
C GLY A 13 -35.53 -5.08 -17.21
N GLY A 14 -34.71 -4.98 -18.25
CA GLY A 14 -34.06 -3.73 -18.65
C GLY A 14 -34.90 -2.95 -19.68
N PRO A 15 -34.93 -1.60 -19.62
CA PRO A 15 -35.74 -0.78 -20.51
C PRO A 15 -35.35 -0.97 -21.99
N PRO A 16 -36.32 -0.88 -22.92
CA PRO A 16 -36.09 -1.13 -24.34
C PRO A 16 -35.14 -0.06 -24.92
N GLY A 17 -34.02 -0.50 -25.48
CA GLY A 17 -33.08 0.35 -26.22
C GLY A 17 -31.60 0.30 -25.83
N ALA A 18 -31.16 -0.63 -24.97
CA ALA A 18 -29.78 -0.65 -24.46
C ALA A 18 -28.90 -1.82 -25.00
N GLU A 19 -29.25 -2.45 -26.12
CA GLU A 19 -28.54 -3.66 -26.59
C GLU A 19 -27.51 -3.44 -27.72
N SER A 20 -27.26 -2.21 -28.19
CA SER A 20 -26.24 -1.97 -29.23
C SER A 20 -24.83 -1.61 -28.75
N ASP A 21 -24.59 -1.48 -27.44
CA ASP A 21 -23.28 -1.06 -26.90
C ASP A 21 -22.50 -2.19 -26.20
N TYR A 22 -22.79 -3.47 -26.50
CA TYR A 22 -21.91 -4.55 -26.08
C TYR A 22 -20.71 -4.62 -27.03
N ALA A 23 -19.68 -3.82 -26.73
CA ALA A 23 -18.37 -3.91 -27.38
C ALA A 23 -17.83 -5.35 -27.26
N PRO A 24 -17.20 -5.90 -28.32
CA PRO A 24 -16.56 -7.21 -28.27
C PRO A 24 -15.44 -7.23 -27.20
N PRO A 25 -14.98 -8.42 -26.73
CA PRO A 25 -13.87 -8.50 -25.78
C PRO A 25 -12.71 -7.67 -26.32
N CYS A 26 -12.25 -6.71 -25.52
CA CYS A 26 -11.13 -5.85 -25.87
C CYS A 26 -9.97 -6.73 -26.34
N ALA A 27 -9.64 -6.66 -27.63
CA ALA A 27 -8.32 -7.04 -28.09
C ALA A 27 -7.31 -6.29 -27.22
N PRO A 28 -6.18 -6.90 -26.83
CA PRO A 28 -5.15 -6.17 -26.11
C PRO A 28 -4.81 -4.93 -26.93
N PRO A 29 -4.80 -3.71 -26.34
CA PRO A 29 -4.41 -2.53 -27.08
C PRO A 29 -3.03 -2.82 -27.67
N THR A 30 -2.92 -2.72 -29.00
CA THR A 30 -1.64 -2.65 -29.68
C THR A 30 -0.77 -1.69 -28.88
N THR A 31 0.31 -2.21 -28.30
CA THR A 31 1.20 -1.50 -27.39
C THR A 31 1.82 -0.34 -28.13
N ALA A 32 1.18 0.83 -28.10
CA ALA A 32 1.86 2.07 -28.40
C ALA A 32 3.02 2.17 -27.38
N PRO A 33 4.25 2.48 -27.82
CA PRO A 33 5.35 2.69 -26.88
C PRO A 33 4.93 3.82 -25.94
N MET A 34 5.02 3.56 -24.62
CA MET A 34 4.73 4.61 -23.64
C MET A 34 5.66 5.81 -23.90
N PRO A 35 5.16 7.05 -23.77
CA PRO A 35 6.00 8.22 -23.93
C PRO A 35 7.12 8.18 -22.88
N THR A 36 8.37 8.32 -23.32
CA THR A 36 9.55 8.33 -22.42
C THR A 36 9.69 9.63 -21.63
N THR A 37 8.85 10.62 -21.91
CA THR A 37 8.82 11.95 -21.29
C THR A 37 7.42 12.27 -20.78
N ASP A 38 7.36 12.88 -19.60
CA ASP A 38 6.12 13.33 -18.98
C ASP A 38 5.52 14.51 -19.77
N PRO A 39 4.23 14.45 -20.20
CA PRO A 39 3.62 15.50 -21.03
C PRO A 39 3.42 16.86 -20.32
N TRP A 40 3.41 16.89 -18.99
CA TRP A 40 3.18 18.10 -18.20
C TRP A 40 4.47 18.80 -17.81
N THR A 41 5.54 18.02 -17.61
CA THR A 41 6.82 18.54 -17.09
C THR A 41 7.98 18.44 -18.09
N GLY A 42 7.83 17.69 -19.18
CA GLY A 42 8.90 17.44 -20.16
C GLY A 42 10.06 16.61 -19.60
N ALA A 43 9.96 16.14 -18.36
CA ALA A 43 11.00 15.33 -17.71
C ALA A 43 11.00 13.92 -18.30
N SER A 44 12.19 13.35 -18.51
CA SER A 44 12.32 11.94 -18.87
C SER A 44 11.96 11.05 -17.68
N TYR A 45 11.09 10.06 -17.89
CA TYR A 45 10.73 9.07 -16.86
C TYR A 45 11.95 8.24 -16.40
N THR A 46 13.05 8.28 -17.14
CA THR A 46 14.32 7.64 -16.78
C THR A 46 15.12 8.41 -15.72
N HIS A 47 14.82 9.69 -15.46
CA HIS A 47 15.60 10.55 -14.56
C HIS A 47 14.92 10.85 -13.21
N THR A 48 13.67 10.41 -13.01
CA THR A 48 12.87 10.69 -11.80
C THR A 48 12.61 9.47 -10.93
N MET A 49 13.20 8.31 -11.24
CA MET A 49 13.23 7.17 -10.31
C MET A 49 14.42 7.38 -9.36
N PRO A 50 14.23 7.59 -8.04
CA PRO A 50 15.35 7.55 -7.12
C PRO A 50 16.00 6.16 -7.21
N ASP A 51 17.34 6.09 -7.22
CA ASP A 51 18.19 4.87 -7.29
C ASP A 51 17.89 3.78 -6.23
N MET A 52 16.88 4.02 -5.39
CA MET A 52 16.43 3.24 -4.26
C MET A 52 15.45 2.12 -4.66
N ILE A 53 14.75 2.25 -5.79
CA ILE A 53 13.85 1.21 -6.30
C ILE A 53 14.57 0.45 -7.42
N LYS A 54 15.48 -0.44 -7.02
CA LYS A 54 16.25 -1.27 -7.95
C LYS A 54 15.39 -2.33 -8.65
N SER A 55 14.30 -2.75 -8.01
CA SER A 55 13.33 -3.71 -8.57
C SER A 55 11.96 -3.61 -7.87
N ALA A 56 10.91 -4.12 -8.52
CA ALA A 56 9.57 -4.21 -7.90
C ALA A 56 9.55 -5.12 -6.64
N ALA A 57 10.49 -6.07 -6.53
CA ALA A 57 10.62 -6.95 -5.36
C ALA A 57 11.21 -6.25 -4.13
N ASP A 58 11.85 -5.10 -4.31
CA ASP A 58 12.46 -4.31 -3.23
C ASP A 58 11.46 -3.36 -2.55
N ILE A 59 10.27 -3.18 -3.15
CA ILE A 59 9.17 -2.41 -2.55
C ILE A 59 8.58 -3.25 -1.43
N LYS A 60 8.95 -2.92 -0.18
CA LYS A 60 8.52 -3.63 1.02
C LYS A 60 7.83 -2.68 1.98
N THR A 61 6.70 -3.11 2.52
CA THR A 61 5.94 -2.41 3.57
C THR A 61 5.84 -3.28 4.83
N ALA A 62 5.10 -2.82 5.84
CA ALA A 62 4.80 -3.59 7.04
C ALA A 62 4.06 -4.90 6.69
N PRO A 63 4.47 -6.06 7.24
CA PRO A 63 3.77 -7.31 7.02
C PRO A 63 2.46 -7.37 7.84
N PHE A 64 1.59 -8.33 7.50
CA PHE A 64 0.40 -8.62 8.31
C PHE A 64 0.81 -9.17 9.69
N ASP A 65 0.29 -8.56 10.76
CA ASP A 65 0.49 -9.01 12.13
C ASP A 65 -0.82 -9.62 12.68
N PRO A 66 -0.85 -10.93 13.00
CA PRO A 66 -2.06 -11.60 13.47
C PRO A 66 -2.56 -11.10 14.84
N ARG A 67 -1.75 -10.32 15.57
CA ARG A 67 -2.20 -9.64 16.81
C ARG A 67 -3.17 -8.50 16.53
N PHE A 68 -3.14 -7.96 15.30
CA PHE A 68 -3.96 -6.83 14.86
C PHE A 68 -4.75 -7.18 13.58
N PRO A 69 -5.68 -8.15 13.63
CA PRO A 69 -6.38 -8.64 12.44
C PRO A 69 -7.49 -7.71 11.93
N ASN A 70 -7.90 -6.73 12.75
CA ASN A 70 -9.02 -5.85 12.43
C ASN A 70 -8.60 -4.68 11.53
N THR A 71 -9.54 -4.04 10.85
CA THR A 71 -9.28 -2.87 9.99
C THR A 71 -8.66 -1.70 10.74
N ASN A 72 -8.98 -1.52 12.03
CA ASN A 72 -8.38 -0.46 12.86
C ASN A 72 -6.94 -0.83 13.25
N GLN A 73 -5.97 -0.20 12.57
CA GLN A 73 -4.52 -0.40 12.78
C GLN A 73 -3.89 0.59 13.76
N THR A 74 -4.68 1.42 14.47
CA THR A 74 -4.17 2.40 15.46
C THR A 74 -3.32 1.74 16.53
N LYS A 75 -3.76 0.59 17.07
CA LYS A 75 -2.97 -0.16 18.06
C LYS A 75 -1.69 -0.75 17.48
N HIS A 76 -1.70 -1.18 16.21
CA HIS A 76 -0.51 -1.71 15.56
C HIS A 76 0.56 -0.63 15.39
N CYS A 77 0.15 0.55 14.92
CA CYS A 77 1.00 1.73 14.82
C CYS A 77 1.61 2.09 16.19
N TYR A 78 0.77 2.32 17.21
CA TYR A 78 1.22 2.72 18.54
C TYR A 78 2.16 1.70 19.18
N GLN A 79 1.81 0.40 19.12
CA GLN A 79 2.62 -0.65 19.71
C GLN A 79 3.99 -0.76 19.03
N SER A 80 4.05 -0.63 17.71
CA SER A 80 5.31 -0.69 16.95
C SER A 80 6.23 0.49 17.27
N TYR A 81 5.66 1.68 17.45
CA TYR A 81 6.41 2.87 17.87
C TYR A 81 7.04 2.67 19.25
N VAL A 82 6.24 2.23 20.22
CA VAL A 82 6.71 2.01 21.59
C VAL A 82 7.74 0.87 21.64
N ASP A 83 7.54 -0.21 20.89
CA ASP A 83 8.47 -1.34 20.85
C ASP A 83 9.83 -0.98 20.24
N TYR A 84 9.86 -0.09 19.24
CA TYR A 84 11.13 0.43 18.70
C TYR A 84 11.96 1.11 19.79
N PHE A 85 11.37 2.03 20.54
CA PHE A 85 12.13 2.77 21.56
C PHE A 85 12.45 1.95 22.81
N ARG A 86 11.58 1.00 23.20
CA ARG A 86 11.94 -0.01 24.22
C ARG A 86 13.11 -0.86 23.77
N CYS A 87 13.10 -1.29 22.50
CA CYS A 87 14.17 -2.09 21.91
C CYS A 87 15.50 -1.33 21.94
N GLN A 88 15.50 -0.05 21.54
CA GLN A 88 16.69 0.80 21.63
C GLN A 88 17.18 0.99 23.07
N LYS A 89 16.27 1.17 24.04
CA LYS A 89 16.64 1.35 25.46
C LYS A 89 17.27 0.10 26.08
N VAL A 90 16.77 -1.08 25.73
CA VAL A 90 17.24 -2.36 26.32
C VAL A 90 18.44 -2.93 25.58
N ARG A 91 18.48 -2.83 24.25
CA ARG A 91 19.49 -3.48 23.39
C ARG A 91 20.55 -2.52 22.84
N GLY A 92 20.32 -1.21 22.92
CA GLY A 92 21.17 -0.19 22.32
C GLY A 92 20.77 0.16 20.88
N GLU A 93 21.34 1.23 20.35
CA GLU A 93 20.99 1.82 19.05
C GLU A 93 21.40 0.95 17.85
N ASN A 94 22.41 0.08 18.01
CA ASN A 94 23.00 -0.73 16.93
C ASN A 94 22.35 -2.11 16.77
N TYR A 95 21.22 -2.37 17.43
CA TYR A 95 20.55 -3.67 17.32
C TYR A 95 19.67 -3.73 16.07
N GLU A 96 20.18 -4.38 15.02
CA GLU A 96 19.50 -4.55 13.73
C GLU A 96 18.02 -4.97 13.85
N PRO A 97 17.63 -5.93 14.71
CA PRO A 97 16.22 -6.30 14.83
C PRO A 97 15.30 -5.18 15.32
N CYS A 98 15.80 -4.12 15.97
CA CYS A 98 14.98 -2.95 16.28
C CYS A 98 14.54 -2.21 14.99
N ASN A 99 15.32 -2.27 13.91
CA ASN A 99 14.99 -1.64 12.62
C ASN A 99 13.70 -2.21 12.02
N TYR A 100 13.33 -3.44 12.38
CA TYR A 100 12.03 -4.00 12.02
C TYR A 100 10.89 -3.10 12.50
N PHE A 101 10.86 -2.77 13.79
CA PHE A 101 9.83 -1.91 14.37
C PHE A 101 9.87 -0.50 13.78
N LYS A 102 11.08 0.01 13.49
CA LYS A 102 11.27 1.30 12.82
C LYS A 102 10.57 1.37 11.48
N ARG A 103 10.76 0.34 10.66
CA ARG A 103 10.11 0.23 9.35
C ARG A 103 8.59 0.14 9.49
N VAL A 104 8.11 -0.67 10.43
CA VAL A 104 6.67 -0.90 10.63
C VAL A 104 5.94 0.37 11.06
N TYR A 105 6.41 1.08 12.10
CA TYR A 105 5.70 2.29 12.54
C TYR A 105 5.78 3.41 11.50
N LYS A 106 6.89 3.54 10.76
CA LYS A 106 7.00 4.52 9.65
C LYS A 106 6.06 4.23 8.48
N SER A 107 5.72 2.96 8.24
CA SER A 107 4.78 2.58 7.18
C SER A 107 3.31 2.71 7.58
N LEU A 108 3.00 2.51 8.87
CA LEU A 108 1.61 2.44 9.35
C LEU A 108 1.11 3.73 10.00
N CYS A 109 1.99 4.47 10.68
CA CYS A 109 1.59 5.63 11.47
C CYS A 109 1.46 6.89 10.62
N PRO A 110 0.44 7.72 10.84
CA PRO A 110 0.42 9.08 10.33
C PRO A 110 1.64 9.86 10.84
N ASN A 111 2.32 10.60 9.97
CA ASN A 111 3.52 11.38 10.35
C ASN A 111 3.22 12.37 11.48
N GLU A 112 2.05 13.03 11.45
CA GLU A 112 1.62 13.95 12.51
C GLU A 112 1.59 13.29 13.90
N TRP A 113 1.24 12.01 13.99
CA TRP A 113 1.23 11.30 15.27
C TRP A 113 2.64 10.99 15.76
N VAL A 114 3.52 10.58 14.84
CA VAL A 114 4.93 10.32 15.13
C VAL A 114 5.61 11.58 15.63
N ASP A 115 5.43 12.71 14.94
CA ASP A 115 6.02 14.00 15.32
C ASP A 115 5.55 14.44 16.71
N LYS A 116 4.24 14.34 16.99
CA LYS A 116 3.69 14.66 18.33
C LYS A 116 4.26 13.77 19.42
N TRP A 117 4.38 12.47 19.18
CA TRP A 117 4.95 11.55 20.16
C TRP A 117 6.45 11.77 20.33
N ASP A 118 7.17 12.15 19.27
CA ASP A 118 8.59 12.49 19.33
C ASP A 118 8.81 13.72 20.22
N THR A 119 8.03 14.80 20.03
CA THR A 119 8.05 15.96 20.93
C THR A 119 7.74 15.58 22.38
N GLN A 120 6.70 14.78 22.62
CA GLN A 120 6.34 14.33 23.97
C GLN A 120 7.44 13.50 24.62
N ARG A 121 8.19 12.69 23.86
CA ARG A 121 9.31 11.90 24.39
C ARG A 121 10.52 12.76 24.71
N GLU A 122 10.83 13.75 23.86
CA GLU A 122 11.90 14.72 24.10
C GLU A 122 11.61 15.59 25.33
N GLU A 123 10.35 15.97 25.53
CA GLU A 123 9.88 16.70 26.72
C GLU A 123 9.70 15.82 27.96
N GLY A 124 9.76 14.49 27.82
CA GLY A 124 9.51 13.55 28.92
C GLY A 124 8.05 13.46 29.38
N THR A 125 7.09 13.97 28.58
CA THR A 125 5.65 13.97 28.86
C THR A 125 4.90 12.81 28.21
N PHE A 126 5.61 11.91 27.51
CA PHE A 126 5.00 10.78 26.81
C PHE A 126 4.29 9.81 27.79
N PRO A 127 3.00 9.48 27.57
CA PRO A 127 2.22 8.68 28.51
C PRO A 127 2.53 7.18 28.48
N GLY A 128 3.24 6.69 27.45
CA GLY A 128 3.55 5.27 27.29
C GLY A 128 4.86 4.86 27.97
N ARG A 129 4.93 3.61 28.43
CA ARG A 129 6.15 3.06 29.04
C ARG A 129 7.19 2.67 27.98
N ILE A 130 8.27 3.43 27.91
CA ILE A 130 9.44 3.25 27.02
C ILE A 130 10.69 2.93 27.84
#